data_AF-Q9FDV8-F1
#
_entry.id   AF-Q9FDV8-F1
#
_cell.length_a   1.000
_cell.length_b   1.000
_cell.length_c   1.000
_cell.angle_alpha   90.00
_cell.angle_beta   90.00
_cell.angle_gamma   90.00
#
_symmetry.space_group_name_H-M   'P 1'
#
loop_
_entity.id
_entity.type
_entity.pdbx_description
1 polymer ?
#
loop_
_entity_poly.entity_id
_entity_poly.type
_entity_poly.pdbx_seq_one_letter_code
_entity_poly.pdbx_strand_id
1 'polypeptide(L)'
;YSGVPLLKSLKHSNIVKFYNSWIDDKNKTVNIITELFTSGNLRQYCKKHKKVDMKALKGWARQILTGLNYLHSHSPPIIHRDLKCDNIFINGNQGEVKIGDLGLATVMEQANAKSVIGTPEYYAPE
;
A
#
# COMPACT_ATOMS: atom_id res chain seq x y z
N TYR A 1 -2.85 -12.73 15.28
CA TYR A 1 -2.42 -11.32 15.14
C TYR A 1 -0.92 -11.21 14.82
N SER A 2 -0.45 -11.90 13.78
CA SER A 2 0.97 -11.93 13.36
C SER A 2 1.38 -10.76 12.45
N GLY A 3 0.45 -9.92 11.99
CA GLY A 3 0.71 -8.89 10.98
C GLY A 3 1.37 -7.59 11.47
N VAL A 4 1.11 -7.14 12.71
CA VAL A 4 1.63 -5.84 13.20
C VAL A 4 3.17 -5.80 13.31
N PRO A 5 3.87 -6.83 13.84
CA PRO A 5 5.33 -6.87 13.84
C PRO A 5 5.93 -6.84 12.44
N LEU A 6 5.27 -7.48 11.47
CA LEU A 6 5.69 -7.50 10.08
C LEU A 6 5.58 -6.11 9.45
N LEU A 7 4.45 -5.41 9.62
CA LEU A 7 4.28 -4.07 9.04
C LEU A 7 5.33 -3.09 9.56
N LYS A 8 5.73 -3.20 10.84
CA LYS A 8 6.82 -2.40 11.43
C LYS A 8 8.20 -2.70 10.85
N SER A 9 8.44 -3.91 10.32
CA SER A 9 9.75 -4.28 9.79
C SER A 9 9.98 -3.83 8.34
N LEU A 10 8.91 -3.48 7.61
CA LEU A 10 8.99 -3.04 6.23
C LEU A 10 9.71 -1.69 6.11
N LYS A 11 10.76 -1.68 5.29
CA LYS A 11 11.61 -0.50 5.03
C LYS A 11 11.95 -0.45 3.55
N HIS A 12 11.23 0.38 2.81
CA HIS A 12 11.46 0.60 1.39
C HIS A 12 10.99 2.00 0.99
N SER A 13 11.68 2.63 0.03
CA SER A 13 11.37 4.01 -0.41
C SER A 13 9.99 4.15 -1.05
N ASN A 14 9.44 3.08 -1.63
CA ASN A 14 8.12 3.04 -2.26
C ASN A 14 7.05 2.30 -1.43
N ILE A 15 7.29 2.07 -0.14
CA ILE A 15 6.30 1.55 0.81
C ILE A 15 6.10 2.59 1.92
N VAL A 16 4.84 2.90 2.27
CA VAL A 16 4.53 3.81 3.37
C VAL A 16 5.09 3.26 4.66
N LYS A 17 5.87 4.07 5.39
CA LYS A 17 6.46 3.64 6.65
C LYS A 17 5.38 3.50 7.72
N PHE A 18 5.33 2.34 8.36
CA PHE A 18 4.50 2.09 9.53
C PHE A 18 5.32 2.34 10.79
N TYR A 19 4.85 3.22 11.68
CA TYR A 19 5.56 3.55 12.92
C TYR A 19 5.02 2.77 14.11
N ASN A 20 3.71 2.82 14.34
CA ASN A 20 3.11 2.21 15.52
C ASN A 20 1.62 1.90 15.34
N SER A 21 1.08 1.09 16.25
CA SER A 21 -0.35 0.87 16.37
C SER A 21 -0.72 0.47 17.78
N TRP A 22 -1.96 0.75 18.18
CA TRP A 22 -2.55 0.28 19.42
C TRP A 22 -4.04 -0.02 19.24
N ILE A 23 -4.57 -0.84 20.13
CA ILE A 23 -6.01 -1.06 20.26
C ILE A 23 -6.51 -0.09 21.32
N ASP A 24 -7.56 0.65 20.99
CA ASP A 24 -8.31 1.45 21.95
C ASP A 24 -9.56 0.66 22.36
N ASP A 25 -9.46 -0.06 23.48
CA ASP A 25 -10.53 -0.91 23.98
C ASP A 25 -11.78 -0.14 24.37
N LYS A 26 -11.64 1.15 24.70
CA LYS A 26 -12.76 2.01 25.09
C LYS A 26 -13.59 2.38 23.87
N ASN A 27 -12.93 2.78 22.78
CA ASN A 27 -13.60 3.17 21.54
C ASN A 27 -13.80 2.00 20.57
N LYS A 28 -13.28 0.81 20.88
CA LYS A 28 -13.28 -0.38 20.01
C LYS A 28 -12.66 -0.09 18.64
N THR A 29 -11.58 0.69 18.62
CA THR A 29 -10.87 1.05 17.40
C THR A 29 -9.44 0.50 17.38
N VAL A 30 -8.91 0.29 16.18
CA VAL A 30 -7.49 0.06 15.94
C VAL A 30 -6.91 1.36 15.42
N ASN A 31 -5.90 1.88 16.10
CA ASN A 31 -5.23 3.12 15.73
C ASN A 31 -3.86 2.81 15.13
N ILE A 32 -3.51 3.48 14.04
CA ILE A 32 -2.28 3.23 13.28
C ILE A 32 -1.58 4.57 13.02
N ILE A 33 -0.27 4.61 13.25
CA ILE A 33 0.60 5.74 12.91
C ILE A 33 1.47 5.34 11.72
N THR A 34 1.36 6.10 10.64
CA THR A 34 2.17 5.95 9.43
C THR A 34 2.86 7.26 9.05
N GLU A 35 3.75 7.17 8.06
CA GLU A 35 4.22 8.35 7.32
C GLU A 35 3.05 9.14 6.74
N LEU A 36 3.13 10.47 6.82
CA LEU A 36 2.10 11.39 6.34
C LEU A 36 2.38 11.80 4.89
N PHE A 37 1.34 11.74 4.05
CA PHE A 37 1.37 12.23 2.68
C PHE A 37 0.38 13.38 2.51
N THR A 38 0.90 14.59 2.32
CA THR A 38 0.09 15.81 2.21
C THR A 38 -0.44 16.05 0.79
N SER A 39 0.13 15.41 -0.24
CA SER A 39 -0.31 15.60 -1.64
C SER A 39 -1.41 14.64 -2.08
N GLY A 40 -1.93 13.80 -1.18
CA GLY A 40 -3.02 12.86 -1.47
C GLY A 40 -2.57 11.60 -2.21
N ASN A 41 -3.51 10.96 -2.91
CA ASN A 41 -3.31 9.70 -3.63
C ASN A 41 -3.49 9.82 -5.15
N LEU A 42 -3.11 8.77 -5.89
CA LEU A 42 -3.22 8.73 -7.35
C LEU A 42 -4.64 8.94 -7.85
N ARG A 43 -5.66 8.46 -7.12
CA ARG A 43 -7.05 8.71 -7.52
C ARG A 43 -7.40 10.20 -7.48
N GLN A 44 -7.04 10.89 -6.40
CA GLN A 44 -7.24 12.33 -6.27
C GLN A 44 -6.44 13.11 -7.32
N TYR A 45 -5.21 12.68 -7.60
CA TYR A 45 -4.38 13.26 -8.65
C TYR A 45 -5.04 13.15 -10.02
N CYS A 46 -5.48 11.95 -10.42
CA CYS A 46 -6.15 11.73 -11.71
C CYS A 46 -7.47 12.52 -11.84
N LYS A 47 -8.20 12.72 -10.74
CA LYS A 47 -9.39 13.58 -10.72
C LYS A 47 -9.05 15.06 -10.97
N LYS A 48 -7.94 15.54 -10.40
CA LYS A 48 -7.49 16.93 -10.54
C LYS A 48 -6.82 17.21 -11.88
N HIS A 49 -6.10 16.24 -12.44
CA HIS A 49 -5.30 16.37 -13.65
C HIS A 49 -5.82 15.44 -14.76
N LYS A 50 -6.56 16.00 -15.73
CA LYS A 50 -7.16 15.23 -16.84
C LYS A 50 -6.12 14.58 -17.78
N LYS A 51 -4.90 15.09 -17.79
CA LYS A 51 -3.78 14.52 -18.55
C LYS A 51 -2.59 14.40 -17.61
N VAL A 52 -2.02 13.20 -17.56
CA VAL A 52 -0.79 12.92 -16.83
C VAL A 52 0.35 12.86 -17.84
N ASP A 53 1.45 13.53 -17.54
CA ASP A 53 2.64 13.47 -18.38
C ASP A 53 3.19 12.03 -18.45
N MET A 54 3.59 11.59 -19.64
CA MET A 54 4.02 10.21 -19.87
C MET A 54 5.32 9.86 -19.13
N LYS A 55 6.21 10.83 -18.91
CA LYS A 55 7.45 10.62 -18.15
C LYS A 55 7.13 10.42 -16.67
N ALA A 56 6.19 11.21 -16.13
CA ALA A 56 5.71 11.03 -14.76
C ALA A 56 5.05 9.67 -14.57
N LEU A 57 4.15 9.27 -15.48
CA LEU A 57 3.47 7.97 -15.43
C LEU A 57 4.46 6.79 -15.42
N LYS A 58 5.45 6.81 -16.32
CA LYS A 58 6.53 5.79 -16.34
C LYS A 58 7.34 5.78 -15.06
N GLY A 59 7.61 6.96 -14.48
CA GLY A 59 8.32 7.11 -13.21
C GLY A 59 7.55 6.48 -12.04
N TRP A 60 6.25 6.74 -11.96
CA TRP A 60 5.39 6.19 -10.91
C TRP A 60 5.18 4.69 -11.07
N ALA A 61 4.93 4.21 -12.29
CA ALA A 61 4.77 2.79 -12.56
C ALA A 61 6.02 1.99 -12.12
N ARG A 62 7.22 2.49 -12.44
CA ARG A 62 8.48 1.87 -11.99
C ARG A 62 8.58 1.83 -10.46
N GLN A 63 8.26 2.92 -9.77
CA GLN A 63 8.30 2.99 -8.31
C GLN A 63 7.32 2.02 -7.64
N ILE A 64 6.09 1.90 -8.17
CA ILE A 64 5.09 0.94 -7.70
C ILE A 64 5.63 -0.48 -7.89
N LEU A 65 6.17 -0.82 -9.07
CA LEU A 65 6.75 -2.13 -9.35
C LEU A 65 7.93 -2.46 -8.42
N THR A 66 8.80 -1.49 -8.13
CA THR A 66 9.89 -1.69 -7.16
C THR A 66 9.36 -1.98 -5.76
N GLY A 67 8.34 -1.25 -5.30
CA GLY A 67 7.67 -1.51 -4.03
C GLY A 67 7.02 -2.89 -3.96
N LEU A 68 6.32 -3.31 -5.01
CA LEU A 68 5.72 -4.65 -5.09
C LEU A 68 6.77 -5.75 -5.10
N ASN A 69 7.84 -5.58 -5.89
CA ASN A 69 8.95 -6.53 -5.91
C ASN A 69 9.57 -6.70 -4.53
N TYR A 70 9.75 -5.61 -3.78
CA TYR A 70 10.22 -5.67 -2.40
C TYR A 70 9.28 -6.49 -1.50
N LEU A 71 7.96 -6.28 -1.56
CA LEU A 71 7.00 -7.05 -0.76
C LEU A 71 7.04 -8.54 -1.14
N HIS A 72 7.03 -8.84 -2.43
CA HIS A 72 6.99 -10.21 -2.95
C HIS A 72 8.31 -10.98 -2.73
N SER A 73 9.44 -10.28 -2.58
CA SER A 73 10.74 -10.91 -2.33
C SER A 73 10.96 -11.32 -0.87
N HIS A 74 10.02 -11.03 0.04
CA HIS A 74 10.11 -11.53 1.42
C HIS A 74 9.93 -13.06 1.44
N SER A 75 10.47 -13.71 2.47
CA SER A 75 10.25 -15.13 2.74
C SER A 75 9.65 -15.28 4.14
N PRO A 76 8.35 -15.63 4.25
CA PRO A 76 7.36 -15.81 3.17
C PRO A 76 6.98 -14.50 2.43
N PRO A 77 6.49 -14.57 1.17
CA PRO A 77 6.05 -13.40 0.42
C PRO A 77 4.90 -12.66 1.08
N ILE A 78 4.92 -11.33 0.96
CA ILE A 78 3.87 -10.45 1.47
C ILE A 78 3.01 -10.01 0.30
N ILE A 79 1.70 -10.27 0.37
CA ILE A 79 0.76 -9.82 -0.66
C ILE A 79 -0.02 -8.62 -0.14
N HIS A 80 -0.06 -7.55 -0.93
CA HIS A 80 -0.80 -6.33 -0.61
C HIS A 80 -2.33 -6.54 -0.53
N ARG A 81 -2.89 -7.30 -1.49
CA ARG A 81 -4.32 -7.67 -1.67
C ARG A 81 -5.30 -6.55 -2.01
N ASP A 82 -4.98 -5.28 -1.75
CA ASP A 82 -5.85 -4.15 -2.14
C ASP A 82 -5.08 -3.04 -2.88
N LEU A 83 -4.29 -3.42 -3.89
CA LEU A 83 -3.52 -2.45 -4.67
C LEU A 83 -4.45 -1.69 -5.63
N LYS A 84 -4.63 -0.40 -5.37
CA LYS A 84 -5.45 0.51 -6.17
C LYS A 84 -4.96 1.94 -6.06
N CYS A 85 -5.44 2.83 -6.93
CA CYS A 85 -5.04 4.24 -6.95
C CYS A 85 -5.37 4.99 -5.64
N ASP A 86 -6.36 4.54 -4.87
CA ASP A 86 -6.67 5.10 -3.54
C ASP A 86 -5.57 4.83 -2.50
N ASN A 87 -4.84 3.72 -2.68
CA ASN A 87 -3.84 3.20 -1.74
C ASN A 87 -2.39 3.49 -2.21
N ILE A 88 -2.23 4.30 -3.26
CA ILE A 88 -0.93 4.77 -3.72
C ILE A 88 -0.85 6.26 -3.48
N PHE A 89 -0.03 6.65 -2.51
CA PHE A 89 0.18 8.03 -2.10
C PHE A 89 1.23 8.70 -2.97
N ILE A 90 1.06 9.99 -3.24
CA ILE A 90 2.00 10.79 -4.03
C ILE A 90 2.64 11.84 -3.12
N ASN A 91 3.91 12.14 -3.36
CA ASN A 91 4.54 13.38 -2.96
C ASN A 91 4.82 14.23 -4.21
N GLY A 92 3.91 15.17 -4.50
CA GLY A 92 3.90 15.92 -5.76
C GLY A 92 5.14 16.78 -5.98
N ASN A 93 5.79 17.24 -4.89
CA ASN A 93 6.98 18.08 -4.97
C ASN A 93 8.24 17.29 -5.34
N GLN A 94 8.27 15.99 -5.04
CA GLN A 94 9.43 15.12 -5.26
C GLN A 94 9.20 14.09 -6.39
N GLY A 95 7.98 13.98 -6.91
CA GLY A 95 7.64 12.99 -7.94
C GLY A 95 7.66 11.55 -7.42
N GLU A 96 7.55 11.38 -6.10
CA GLU A 96 7.63 10.08 -5.43
C GLU A 96 6.23 9.49 -5.22
N VAL A 97 6.14 8.16 -5.32
CA VAL A 97 4.94 7.41 -4.95
C VAL A 97 5.27 6.30 -3.95
N LYS A 98 4.36 6.08 -3.01
CA LYS A 98 4.46 4.98 -2.04
C LYS A 98 3.16 4.20 -1.96
N ILE A 99 3.30 2.88 -1.92
CA ILE A 99 2.20 1.95 -1.67
C ILE A 99 1.88 1.99 -0.19
N GLY A 100 0.64 2.29 0.16
CA GLY A 100 0.13 2.31 1.52
C GLY A 100 -1.13 1.48 1.67
N ASP A 101 -1.78 1.59 2.83
CA ASP A 101 -2.92 0.76 3.22
C ASP A 101 -2.63 -0.75 3.16
N LEU A 102 -1.61 -1.15 3.94
CA LEU A 102 -1.29 -2.54 4.21
C LEU A 102 -2.19 -3.15 5.30
N GLY A 103 -3.32 -2.52 5.63
CA GLY A 103 -4.26 -3.02 6.64
C GLY A 103 -4.85 -4.39 6.30
N LEU A 104 -4.87 -4.70 5.00
CA LEU A 104 -5.25 -6.00 4.45
C LEU A 104 -4.05 -6.81 3.96
N ALA A 105 -2.81 -6.37 4.16
CA ALA A 105 -1.66 -7.18 3.75
C ALA A 105 -1.59 -8.46 4.58
N THR A 106 -1.25 -9.57 3.93
CA THR A 106 -1.07 -10.85 4.61
C THR A 106 0.21 -11.53 4.18
N VAL A 107 0.76 -12.30 5.11
CA VAL A 107 1.79 -13.28 4.82
C VAL A 107 1.14 -14.45 4.11
N MET A 108 1.66 -14.84 2.96
CA MET A 108 1.12 -15.97 2.23
C MET A 108 1.51 -17.28 2.92
N GLU A 109 0.73 -17.71 3.91
CA GLU A 109 0.67 -19.11 4.36
C GLU A 109 -0.29 -19.85 3.44
N GLN A 110 0.09 -21.04 2.95
CA GLN A 110 -0.55 -21.80 1.87
C GLN A 110 -2.08 -22.00 1.99
N ALA A 111 -2.68 -21.78 3.16
CA ALA A 111 -4.10 -21.92 3.43
C ALA A 111 -4.96 -20.65 3.22
N ASN A 112 -4.36 -19.44 3.17
CA ASN A 112 -5.11 -18.17 3.26
C ASN A 112 -5.33 -17.43 1.92
N ALA A 113 -4.90 -18.02 0.80
CA ALA A 113 -4.95 -17.39 -0.53
C ALA A 113 -6.38 -17.21 -1.11
N LYS A 114 -7.43 -17.77 -0.49
CA LYS A 114 -8.80 -17.82 -1.04
C LYS A 114 -9.84 -16.94 -0.33
N SER A 115 -9.42 -16.01 0.54
CA SER A 115 -10.37 -15.10 1.19
C SER A 115 -10.72 -13.93 0.26
N VAL A 116 -12.02 -13.72 -0.02
CA VAL A 116 -12.51 -12.60 -0.84
C VAL A 116 -12.41 -11.31 -0.03
N ILE A 117 -11.34 -10.53 -0.23
CA ILE A 117 -11.06 -9.29 0.50
C ILE A 117 -10.39 -8.29 -0.46
N GLY A 118 -10.82 -7.02 -0.43
CA GLY A 118 -10.31 -5.94 -1.28
C GLY A 118 -11.39 -5.27 -2.15
N THR A 119 -10.98 -4.63 -3.25
CA THR A 119 -11.86 -3.86 -4.15
C THR A 119 -12.13 -4.66 -5.43
N PRO A 120 -13.39 -5.10 -5.71
CA PRO A 120 -13.70 -6.06 -6.78
C PRO A 120 -13.21 -5.67 -8.17
N GLU A 121 -13.18 -4.38 -8.49
CA GLU A 121 -12.75 -3.86 -9.79
C GLU A 121 -11.25 -4.08 -10.06
N TYR A 122 -10.47 -4.48 -9.05
CA TYR A 122 -9.02 -4.69 -9.12
C TYR A 122 -8.62 -6.16 -8.90
N TYR A 123 -9.58 -7.07 -8.81
CA TYR A 123 -9.28 -8.49 -8.61
C TYR A 123 -8.77 -9.14 -9.90
N ALA A 124 -7.81 -10.04 -9.71
CA ALA A 124 -7.48 -11.02 -10.72
C ALA A 124 -8.57 -12.12 -10.71
N PRO A 125 -8.81 -12.80 -11.84
CA PRO A 125 -10.02 -13.63 -12.06
C PRO A 125 -10.02 -15.00 -11.36
N GLU A 126 -8.94 -15.40 -10.70
CA GLU A 126 -8.83 -16.66 -9.95
C GLU A 126 -9.67 -16.75 -8.66
#